data_AF-A0AAF0T688-F1
#
_entry.id   AF-A0AAF0T688-F1
#
_cell.length_a   1.000
_cell.length_b   1.000
_cell.length_c   1.000
_cell.angle_alpha   90.00
_cell.angle_beta   90.00
_cell.angle_gamma   90.00
#
_symmetry.space_group_name_H-M   'P 1'
#
loop_
_entity.id
_entity.type
_entity.pdbx_description
1 polymer ?
#
loop_
_entity_poly.entity_id
_entity_poly.type
_entity_poly.pdbx_seq_one_letter_code
_entity_poly.pdbx_strand_id
1 'polypeptide(L)'
;MAVVGERQAGCDGCGRTVALEDLTTVTMPDGERVACCPECEPHARAAARKGASLDQRRAACDGCTGTFLATELEDVVLSDGTVLTCCPSCAAEAPGPDAGAEGDGPATDGNADATDTGDTDERTRCTQCREWVDEERFRVTTIDERTERLCSDCKADAEERGIVADVAMRKTEARDVLGLERAVSDERLREAFHEQVKRAHPDRKSGSESAFKLVRDAYDRLRDED
;
A
#
# COMPACT_ATOMS: atom_id res chain seq x y z
N MET A 1 -2.10 58.09 34.78
CA MET A 1 -2.95 57.51 33.72
C MET A 1 -2.23 56.27 33.21
N ALA A 2 -2.73 55.09 33.56
CA ALA A 2 -2.13 53.84 33.11
C ALA A 2 -2.40 53.69 31.61
N VAL A 3 -1.35 53.53 30.81
CA VAL A 3 -1.48 53.07 29.44
C VAL A 3 -2.07 51.67 29.52
N VAL A 4 -3.37 51.54 29.25
CA VAL A 4 -4.00 50.24 29.01
C VAL A 4 -3.42 49.79 27.68
N GLY A 5 -2.24 49.17 27.73
CA GLY A 5 -1.62 48.61 26.54
C GLY A 5 -2.58 47.57 25.99
N GLU A 6 -3.19 47.87 24.86
CA GLU A 6 -4.03 46.96 24.09
C GLU A 6 -3.23 45.67 23.91
N ARG A 7 -3.66 44.62 24.60
CA ARG A 7 -2.92 43.37 24.69
C ARG A 7 -3.11 42.71 23.34
N GLN A 8 -2.11 42.78 22.48
CA GLN A 8 -2.19 42.29 21.12
C GLN A 8 -1.46 40.95 21.00
N ALA A 9 -2.02 40.01 20.25
CA ALA A 9 -1.46 38.69 20.01
C ALA A 9 -1.70 38.23 18.57
N GLY A 10 -0.86 37.32 18.08
CA GLY A 10 -0.97 36.78 16.73
C GLY A 10 -2.10 35.75 16.61
N CYS A 11 -2.81 35.79 15.50
CA CYS A 11 -3.71 34.72 15.08
C CYS A 11 -2.90 33.59 14.43
N ASP A 12 -3.05 32.35 14.92
CA ASP A 12 -2.35 31.18 14.39
C ASP A 12 -2.79 30.80 12.97
N GLY A 13 -4.00 31.20 12.56
CA GLY A 13 -4.55 30.86 11.24
C GLY A 13 -4.04 31.76 10.10
N CYS A 14 -3.88 33.07 10.34
CA CYS A 14 -3.48 34.03 9.30
C CYS A 14 -2.24 34.88 9.65
N GLY A 15 -1.65 34.70 10.83
CA GLY A 15 -0.45 35.41 11.28
C GLY A 15 -0.65 36.89 11.63
N ARG A 16 -1.87 37.43 11.46
CA ARG A 16 -2.16 38.84 11.78
C ARG A 16 -2.20 39.06 13.28
N THR A 17 -1.64 40.17 13.73
CA THR A 17 -1.76 40.64 15.11
C THR A 17 -3.14 41.28 15.32
N VAL A 18 -3.87 40.79 16.31
CA VAL A 18 -5.21 41.29 16.69
C VAL A 18 -5.27 41.52 18.20
N ALA A 19 -6.33 42.16 18.69
CA ALA A 19 -6.54 42.31 20.12
C ALA A 19 -6.78 40.92 20.76
N LEU A 20 -6.20 40.69 21.93
CA LEU A 20 -6.27 39.41 22.63
C LEU A 20 -7.70 39.05 23.06
N GLU A 21 -8.57 40.05 23.23
CA GLU A 21 -10.00 39.86 23.48
C GLU A 21 -10.78 39.35 22.26
N ASP A 22 -10.28 39.59 21.05
CA ASP A 22 -10.89 39.13 19.79
C ASP A 22 -10.37 37.75 19.36
N LEU A 23 -9.47 37.13 20.13
CA LEU A 23 -8.96 35.79 19.85
C LEU A 23 -9.83 34.72 20.50
N THR A 24 -10.37 33.84 19.67
CA THR A 24 -11.05 32.62 20.12
C THR A 24 -10.09 31.46 20.10
N THR A 25 -9.98 30.72 21.22
CA THR A 25 -9.21 29.47 21.26
C THR A 25 -10.04 28.31 20.71
N VAL A 26 -9.50 27.59 19.74
CA VAL A 26 -10.09 26.37 19.17
C VAL A 26 -9.19 25.18 19.50
N THR A 27 -9.79 24.06 19.91
CA THR A 27 -9.06 22.80 20.15
C THR A 27 -9.12 21.93 18.90
N MET A 28 -7.95 21.52 18.41
CA MET A 28 -7.75 20.67 17.25
C MET A 28 -7.91 19.18 17.62
N PRO A 29 -8.12 18.28 16.64
CA PRO A 29 -8.32 16.85 16.90
C PRO A 29 -7.13 16.17 17.59
N ASP A 30 -5.92 16.65 17.32
CA ASP A 30 -4.68 16.15 17.94
C ASP A 30 -4.45 16.71 19.36
N GLY A 31 -5.41 17.44 19.92
CA GLY A 31 -5.35 18.05 21.25
C GLY A 31 -4.63 19.41 21.31
N GLU A 32 -4.07 19.87 20.19
CA GLU A 32 -3.43 21.19 20.09
C GLU A 32 -4.48 22.31 20.21
N ARG A 33 -4.12 23.41 20.88
CA ARG A 33 -4.99 24.59 21.03
C ARG A 33 -4.43 25.75 20.22
N VAL A 34 -5.25 26.29 19.31
CA VAL A 34 -4.88 27.41 18.43
C VAL A 34 -5.74 28.63 18.75
N ALA A 35 -5.15 29.82 18.72
CA ALA A 35 -5.82 31.11 18.89
C ALA A 35 -6.14 31.72 17.53
N CYS A 36 -7.42 31.91 17.24
CA CYS A 36 -7.90 32.40 15.94
C CYS A 36 -8.65 33.71 16.09
N CYS A 37 -8.43 34.64 15.16
CA CYS A 37 -9.26 35.83 15.03
C CYS A 37 -10.69 35.47 14.56
N PRO A 38 -11.66 36.39 14.63
CA PRO A 38 -13.07 36.11 14.31
C PRO A 38 -13.28 35.63 12.88
N GLU A 39 -12.41 36.04 11.95
CA GLU A 39 -12.43 35.58 10.56
C GLU A 39 -11.91 34.15 10.42
N CYS A 40 -10.90 33.76 11.20
CA CYS A 40 -10.25 32.44 11.11
C CYS A 40 -10.93 31.37 11.97
N GLU A 41 -11.61 31.77 13.06
CA GLU A 41 -12.34 30.85 13.94
C GLU A 41 -13.27 29.87 13.19
N PRO A 42 -14.16 30.30 12.28
CA PRO A 42 -15.06 29.37 11.59
C PRO A 42 -14.30 28.34 10.76
N HIS A 43 -13.16 28.73 10.17
CA HIS A 43 -12.30 27.83 9.41
C HIS A 43 -11.60 26.81 10.32
N ALA A 44 -11.05 27.27 11.46
CA ALA A 44 -10.41 26.40 12.44
C ALA A 44 -11.41 25.38 13.02
N ARG A 45 -12.63 25.80 13.36
CA ARG A 45 -13.69 24.88 13.83
C ARG A 45 -14.14 23.89 12.76
N ALA A 46 -14.25 24.33 11.50
CA ALA A 46 -14.59 23.43 10.40
C ALA A 46 -13.47 22.40 10.15
N ALA A 47 -12.21 22.81 10.24
CA ALA A 47 -11.05 21.92 10.16
C ALA A 47 -11.02 20.91 11.30
N ALA A 48 -11.27 21.35 12.54
CA ALA A 48 -11.36 20.45 13.70
C ALA A 48 -12.46 19.40 13.54
N ARG A 49 -13.63 19.77 13.02
CA ARG A 49 -14.73 18.80 12.73
C ARG A 49 -14.35 17.81 11.64
N LYS A 50 -13.67 18.25 10.58
CA LYS A 50 -13.23 17.38 9.47
C LYS A 50 -12.10 16.44 9.89
N GLY A 51 -11.16 16.91 10.70
CA GLY A 51 -10.05 16.08 11.17
C GLY A 51 -10.51 14.98 12.14
N ALA A 52 -11.53 15.25 12.96
CA ALA A 52 -12.12 14.23 13.83
C ALA A 52 -12.80 13.06 13.07
N SER A 53 -13.23 13.26 11.82
CA SER A 53 -13.74 12.17 10.97
C SER A 53 -12.67 11.51 10.09
N LEU A 54 -11.42 11.99 10.16
CA LEU A 54 -10.29 11.55 9.34
C LEU A 54 -9.13 11.05 10.20
N ASP A 55 -9.42 10.59 11.43
CA ASP A 55 -8.44 9.98 12.31
C ASP A 55 -8.00 8.61 11.74
N GLN A 56 -7.15 8.68 10.71
CA GLN A 56 -6.60 7.54 9.97
C GLN A 56 -5.42 6.91 10.69
N ARG A 57 -5.19 7.25 11.97
CA ARG A 57 -4.13 6.64 12.76
C ARG A 57 -4.40 5.16 12.84
N ARG A 58 -3.43 4.34 12.41
CA ARG A 58 -3.54 2.89 12.44
C ARG A 58 -2.75 2.34 13.61
N ALA A 59 -3.33 1.37 14.30
CA ALA A 59 -2.66 0.62 15.35
C ALA A 59 -2.84 -0.89 15.11
N ALA A 60 -1.97 -1.68 15.73
CA ALA A 60 -2.01 -3.13 15.63
C ALA A 60 -3.04 -3.69 16.62
N CYS A 61 -3.79 -4.71 16.19
CA CYS A 61 -4.62 -5.53 17.07
C CYS A 61 -3.73 -6.53 17.82
N ASP A 62 -3.86 -6.61 19.15
CA ASP A 62 -3.07 -7.55 19.96
C ASP A 62 -3.44 -9.02 19.72
N GLY A 63 -4.66 -9.30 19.24
CA GLY A 63 -5.14 -10.66 18.94
C GLY A 63 -4.64 -11.21 17.60
N CYS A 64 -4.78 -10.44 16.52
CA CYS A 64 -4.47 -10.91 15.16
C CYS A 64 -3.25 -10.21 14.53
N THR A 65 -2.62 -9.26 15.21
CA THR A 65 -1.51 -8.43 14.71
C THR A 65 -1.85 -7.61 13.45
N GLY A 66 -3.12 -7.59 13.01
CA GLY A 66 -3.57 -6.80 11.88
C GLY A 66 -3.56 -5.29 12.16
N THR A 67 -3.49 -4.46 11.12
CA THR A 67 -3.49 -2.99 11.25
C THR A 67 -4.88 -2.41 10.99
N PHE A 68 -5.47 -1.81 12.02
CA PHE A 68 -6.83 -1.26 12.00
C PHE A 68 -6.81 0.23 12.31
N LEU A 69 -7.89 0.95 12.03
CA LEU A 69 -8.03 2.32 12.50
C LEU A 69 -8.06 2.33 14.03
N ALA A 70 -7.35 3.27 14.65
CA ALA A 70 -7.30 3.41 16.10
C ALA A 70 -8.71 3.60 16.71
N THR A 71 -9.64 4.15 15.94
CA THR A 71 -11.05 4.31 16.35
C THR A 71 -11.89 3.04 16.22
N GLU A 72 -11.42 2.04 15.48
CA GLU A 72 -12.07 0.73 15.30
C GLU A 72 -11.52 -0.32 16.28
N LEU A 73 -10.45 0.01 17.01
CA LEU A 73 -9.89 -0.86 18.03
C LEU A 73 -10.59 -0.60 19.37
N GLU A 74 -10.85 -1.68 20.08
CA GLU A 74 -11.56 -1.69 21.35
C GLU A 74 -10.66 -2.32 22.41
N ASP A 75 -10.62 -1.71 23.61
CA ASP A 75 -9.85 -2.25 24.73
C ASP A 75 -10.66 -3.36 25.43
N VAL A 76 -10.13 -4.58 25.36
CA VAL A 76 -10.68 -5.78 25.96
C VAL A 76 -9.91 -6.11 27.22
N VAL A 77 -10.61 -6.25 28.35
CA VAL A 77 -10.02 -6.65 29.62
C VAL A 77 -10.19 -8.16 29.81
N LEU A 78 -9.07 -8.88 29.84
CA LEU A 78 -9.06 -10.31 30.13
C LEU A 78 -9.31 -10.59 31.63
N SER A 79 -9.64 -11.84 31.95
CA SER A 79 -9.94 -12.30 33.32
C SER A 79 -8.79 -12.09 34.32
N ASP A 80 -7.56 -12.02 33.82
CA ASP A 80 -6.32 -11.78 34.58
C ASP A 80 -5.99 -10.28 34.76
N GLY A 81 -6.85 -9.38 34.25
CA GLY A 81 -6.70 -7.93 34.35
C GLY A 81 -5.81 -7.31 33.26
N THR A 82 -5.32 -8.10 32.31
CA THR A 82 -4.61 -7.61 31.13
C THR A 82 -5.57 -6.86 30.21
N VAL A 83 -5.18 -5.65 29.80
CA VAL A 83 -5.89 -4.84 28.80
C VAL A 83 -5.24 -5.09 27.45
N LEU A 84 -6.02 -5.57 26.48
CA LEU A 84 -5.61 -5.78 25.09
C LEU A 84 -6.37 -4.83 24.18
N THR A 85 -5.69 -4.23 23.21
CA THR A 85 -6.32 -3.41 22.18
C THR A 85 -6.63 -4.30 20.97
N CYS A 86 -7.90 -4.64 20.80
CA CYS A 86 -8.35 -5.66 19.84
C CYS A 86 -9.23 -5.06 18.74
N CYS A 87 -9.21 -5.67 17.56
CA CYS A 87 -10.19 -5.35 16.51
C CYS A 87 -11.56 -5.97 16.85
N PRO A 88 -12.65 -5.54 16.18
CA PRO A 88 -14.01 -5.96 16.54
C PRO A 88 -14.22 -7.48 16.47
N SER A 89 -13.50 -8.17 15.59
CA SER A 89 -13.53 -9.63 15.50
C SER A 89 -12.86 -10.30 16.70
N CYS A 90 -11.65 -9.87 17.06
CA CYS A 90 -10.94 -10.43 18.22
C CYS A 90 -11.62 -10.06 19.54
N ALA A 91 -12.26 -8.89 19.61
CA ALA A 91 -13.07 -8.50 20.75
C ALA A 91 -14.33 -9.37 20.90
N ALA A 92 -14.98 -9.75 19.80
CA ALA A 92 -16.14 -10.65 19.82
C ALA A 92 -15.79 -12.09 20.24
N GLU A 93 -14.56 -12.54 19.96
CA GLU A 93 -14.07 -13.87 20.37
C GLU A 93 -13.43 -13.89 21.76
N ALA A 94 -13.19 -12.72 22.36
CA ALA A 94 -12.66 -12.66 23.71
C ALA A 94 -13.69 -13.23 24.70
N PRO A 95 -13.29 -14.14 25.60
CA PRO A 95 -14.20 -14.67 26.60
C PRO A 95 -14.64 -13.53 27.52
N GLY A 96 -15.89 -13.08 27.34
CA GLY A 96 -16.50 -12.11 28.23
C GLY A 96 -16.53 -12.64 29.66
N PRO A 97 -16.59 -11.75 30.68
CA PRO A 97 -16.67 -12.16 32.07
C PRO A 97 -17.94 -12.95 32.42
N ASP A 98 -18.92 -13.00 31.52
CA ASP A 98 -20.19 -13.70 31.71
C ASP A 98 -20.69 -14.35 30.41
N ALA A 99 -20.12 -15.49 30.03
CA ALA A 99 -20.74 -16.40 29.06
C ALA A 99 -20.35 -17.85 29.36
N GLY A 100 -21.21 -18.53 30.11
CA GLY A 100 -21.14 -19.97 30.29
C GLY A 100 -21.49 -20.72 29.00
N ALA A 101 -20.78 -21.83 28.81
CA ALA A 101 -21.21 -23.09 28.21
C ALA A 101 -22.13 -23.03 26.98
N GLU A 102 -21.59 -23.41 25.82
CA GLU A 102 -21.87 -24.67 25.10
C GLU A 102 -21.63 -24.46 23.60
N GLY A 103 -20.78 -25.28 23.00
CA GLY A 103 -20.44 -25.17 21.58
C GLY A 103 -19.35 -26.15 21.18
N ASP A 104 -19.67 -27.44 21.29
CA ASP A 104 -18.89 -28.57 20.79
C ASP A 104 -18.60 -28.40 19.28
N GLY A 105 -17.32 -28.30 18.92
CA GLY A 105 -16.84 -28.25 17.55
C GLY A 105 -15.45 -28.90 17.49
N PRO A 106 -15.23 -29.90 16.62
CA PRO A 106 -14.14 -30.84 16.79
C PRO A 106 -12.78 -30.20 16.52
N ALA A 107 -11.85 -30.47 17.43
CA ALA A 107 -10.43 -30.29 17.22
C ALA A 107 -9.97 -31.10 16.00
N THR A 108 -9.55 -30.41 14.95
CA THR A 108 -8.64 -30.97 13.94
C THR A 108 -7.25 -30.44 14.22
N ASP A 109 -6.57 -31.11 15.13
CA ASP A 109 -5.15 -30.92 15.39
C ASP A 109 -4.30 -31.56 14.29
N GLY A 110 -3.40 -30.74 13.75
CA GLY A 110 -2.14 -31.15 13.11
C GLY A 110 -2.26 -31.57 11.64
N ASN A 111 -1.27 -31.35 10.81
CA ASN A 111 0.06 -30.77 10.96
C ASN A 111 0.62 -30.72 9.53
N ALA A 112 1.38 -29.67 9.19
CA ALA A 112 2.35 -29.59 8.10
C ALA A 112 1.97 -30.19 6.74
N ASP A 113 1.81 -29.33 5.73
CA ASP A 113 2.73 -29.39 4.59
C ASP A 113 2.70 -28.07 3.84
N ALA A 114 3.87 -27.46 3.70
CA ALA A 114 4.10 -26.46 2.68
C ALA A 114 4.02 -27.18 1.33
N THR A 115 2.84 -27.21 0.73
CA THR A 115 2.75 -27.38 -0.72
C THR A 115 2.35 -26.03 -1.29
N ASP A 116 3.37 -25.21 -1.48
CA ASP A 116 3.43 -24.21 -2.54
C ASP A 116 2.92 -24.86 -3.83
N THR A 117 1.62 -24.69 -4.06
CA THR A 117 0.96 -25.10 -5.28
C THR A 117 0.38 -23.81 -5.79
N GLY A 118 1.11 -23.22 -6.74
CA GLY A 118 0.89 -21.90 -7.26
C GLY A 118 -0.52 -21.67 -7.80
N ASP A 119 -0.76 -20.39 -8.11
CA ASP A 119 -2.04 -19.79 -8.50
C ASP A 119 -2.89 -19.34 -7.30
N THR A 120 -2.33 -18.42 -6.50
CA THR A 120 -3.11 -17.61 -5.55
C THR A 120 -3.24 -16.20 -6.10
N ASP A 121 -4.36 -15.94 -6.78
CA ASP A 121 -5.00 -14.62 -6.96
C ASP A 121 -4.04 -13.42 -6.77
N GLU A 122 -3.14 -13.19 -7.73
CA GLU A 122 -2.13 -12.11 -7.72
C GLU A 122 -2.76 -10.74 -8.00
N ARG A 123 -3.92 -10.46 -7.40
CA ARG A 123 -4.51 -9.12 -7.40
C ARG A 123 -3.46 -8.21 -6.83
N THR A 124 -2.97 -7.31 -7.65
CA THR A 124 -1.92 -6.38 -7.27
C THR A 124 -2.50 -4.97 -7.46
N ARG A 125 -2.08 -3.92 -6.71
CA ARG A 125 -2.59 -2.51 -6.82
C ARG A 125 -1.78 -1.48 -7.62
N CYS A 126 -2.33 -0.90 -8.69
CA CYS A 126 -1.58 -0.01 -9.57
C CYS A 126 -0.96 1.15 -8.76
N THR A 127 0.30 1.52 -8.98
CA THR A 127 0.93 2.58 -8.17
C THR A 127 0.30 3.95 -8.40
N GLN A 128 -0.35 4.15 -9.55
CA GLN A 128 -1.00 5.41 -9.92
C GLN A 128 -2.47 5.45 -9.50
N CYS A 129 -3.32 4.60 -10.07
CA CYS A 129 -4.76 4.62 -9.77
C CYS A 129 -5.14 3.87 -8.50
N ARG A 130 -4.23 3.07 -7.91
CA ARG A 130 -4.45 2.21 -6.72
C ARG A 130 -5.52 1.14 -6.87
N GLU A 131 -6.09 1.00 -8.06
CA GLU A 131 -7.02 -0.04 -8.43
C GLU A 131 -6.35 -1.42 -8.39
N TRP A 132 -7.09 -2.43 -7.97
CA TRP A 132 -6.69 -3.82 -8.08
C TRP A 132 -6.83 -4.27 -9.53
N VAL A 133 -5.81 -4.95 -10.05
CA VAL A 133 -5.83 -5.54 -11.39
C VAL A 133 -5.48 -7.02 -11.29
N ASP A 134 -6.15 -7.80 -12.13
CA ASP A 134 -5.96 -9.26 -12.23
C ASP A 134 -4.84 -9.62 -13.22
N GLU A 135 -4.34 -8.66 -14.01
CA GLU A 135 -3.21 -8.83 -14.93
C GLU A 135 -1.88 -8.39 -14.30
N GLU A 136 -0.76 -9.00 -14.73
CA GLU A 136 0.59 -8.54 -14.41
C GLU A 136 0.80 -7.11 -14.90
N ARG A 137 1.27 -6.24 -14.00
CA ARG A 137 1.52 -4.83 -14.32
C ARG A 137 2.72 -4.64 -15.20
N PHE A 138 2.67 -3.53 -15.92
CA PHE A 138 3.83 -2.95 -16.55
C PHE A 138 4.74 -2.32 -15.50
N ARG A 139 5.99 -2.79 -15.44
CA ARG A 139 7.05 -2.11 -14.71
C ARG A 139 7.62 -1.04 -15.64
N VAL A 140 7.26 0.21 -15.38
CA VAL A 140 7.58 1.34 -16.24
C VAL A 140 8.59 2.23 -15.53
N THR A 141 9.69 2.53 -16.20
CA THR A 141 10.64 3.55 -15.74
C THR A 141 10.26 4.87 -16.37
N THR A 142 9.97 5.87 -15.55
CA THR A 142 9.64 7.21 -16.03
C THR A 142 10.90 8.01 -16.37
N ILE A 143 10.72 9.13 -17.06
CA ILE A 143 11.81 10.09 -17.35
C ILE A 143 12.51 10.62 -16.09
N ASP A 144 11.84 10.58 -14.94
CA ASP A 144 12.39 10.98 -13.63
C ASP A 144 13.18 9.83 -12.96
N GLU A 145 13.52 8.78 -13.72
CA GLU A 145 14.27 7.60 -13.27
C GLU A 145 13.55 6.79 -12.18
N ARG A 146 12.23 6.98 -12.03
CA ARG A 146 11.40 6.25 -11.06
C ARG A 146 10.78 5.03 -11.72
N THR A 147 10.90 3.88 -11.06
CA THR A 147 10.23 2.66 -11.49
C THR A 147 8.86 2.54 -10.84
N GLU A 148 7.82 2.52 -11.67
CA GLU A 148 6.41 2.44 -11.29
C GLU A 148 5.80 1.13 -11.78
N ARG A 149 4.70 0.68 -11.15
CA ARG A 149 3.97 -0.51 -11.58
C ARG A 149 2.56 -0.11 -11.98
N LEU A 150 2.32 -0.06 -13.28
CA LEU A 150 1.12 0.51 -13.88
C LEU A 150 0.20 -0.59 -14.46
N CYS A 151 -1.10 -0.38 -14.37
CA CYS A 151 -2.06 -1.15 -15.18
C CYS A 151 -1.95 -0.75 -16.66
N SER A 152 -2.61 -1.49 -17.54
CA SER A 152 -2.68 -1.20 -18.97
C SER A 152 -3.09 0.23 -19.28
N ASP A 153 -4.12 0.74 -18.59
CA ASP A 153 -4.64 2.09 -18.81
C ASP A 153 -3.64 3.15 -18.36
N CYS A 154 -3.16 3.08 -17.11
CA CYS A 154 -2.17 4.04 -16.62
C CYS A 154 -0.84 3.99 -17.39
N LYS A 155 -0.48 2.82 -17.94
CA LYS A 155 0.69 2.68 -18.82
C LYS A 155 0.45 3.40 -20.15
N ALA A 156 -0.73 3.22 -20.76
CA ALA A 156 -1.10 3.93 -21.99
C ALA A 156 -1.15 5.45 -21.78
N ASP A 157 -1.74 5.91 -20.66
CA ASP A 157 -1.76 7.33 -20.28
C ASP A 157 -0.34 7.89 -20.11
N ALA A 158 0.56 7.13 -19.48
CA ALA A 158 1.95 7.53 -19.29
C ALA A 158 2.69 7.63 -20.64
N GLU A 159 2.45 6.70 -21.56
CA GLU A 159 3.02 6.73 -22.91
C GLU A 159 2.51 7.94 -23.71
N GLU A 160 1.21 8.22 -23.67
CA GLU A 160 0.60 9.39 -24.33
C GLU A 160 1.18 10.70 -23.81
N ARG A 161 1.44 10.77 -22.49
CA ARG A 161 2.05 11.94 -21.85
C ARG A 161 3.56 12.05 -22.09
N GLY A 162 4.17 11.08 -22.74
CA GLY A 162 5.62 11.07 -23.02
C GLY A 162 6.49 10.98 -21.77
N ILE A 163 5.96 10.43 -20.67
CA ILE A 163 6.69 10.32 -19.39
C ILE A 163 7.38 8.95 -19.23
N VAL A 164 7.22 8.04 -20.19
CA VAL A 164 7.82 6.70 -20.20
C VAL A 164 9.20 6.74 -20.84
N ALA A 165 10.23 6.33 -20.10
CA ALA A 165 11.58 6.17 -20.60
C ALA A 165 11.85 4.72 -21.04
N ASP A 166 11.39 3.74 -20.27
CA ASP A 166 11.57 2.32 -20.55
C ASP A 166 10.41 1.49 -19.96
N VAL A 167 10.08 0.37 -20.60
CA VAL A 167 9.06 -0.58 -20.13
C VAL A 167 9.71 -1.94 -20.03
N ALA A 168 9.78 -2.49 -18.82
CA ALA A 168 10.32 -3.82 -18.63
C ALA A 168 9.36 -4.89 -19.18
N MET A 169 9.94 -5.96 -19.72
CA MET A 169 9.21 -7.10 -20.24
C MET A 169 8.36 -7.78 -19.16
N ARG A 170 7.14 -8.19 -19.51
CA ARG A 170 6.24 -8.93 -18.62
C ARG A 170 6.67 -10.41 -18.53
N LYS A 171 6.35 -11.10 -17.43
CA LYS A 171 6.64 -12.54 -17.29
C LYS A 171 5.95 -13.35 -18.36
N THR A 172 4.68 -13.07 -18.62
CA THR A 172 3.91 -13.77 -19.67
C THR A 172 4.59 -13.63 -21.02
N GLU A 173 5.01 -12.40 -21.38
CA GLU A 173 5.72 -12.13 -22.62
C GLU A 173 7.10 -12.82 -22.65
N ALA A 174 7.83 -12.81 -21.54
CA ALA A 174 9.12 -13.51 -21.43
C ALA A 174 8.97 -15.03 -21.62
N ARG A 175 7.90 -15.62 -21.09
CA ARG A 175 7.55 -17.04 -21.30
C ARG A 175 7.20 -17.31 -22.77
N ASP A 176 6.43 -16.44 -23.40
CA ASP A 176 6.10 -16.54 -24.83
C ASP A 176 7.37 -16.49 -25.70
N VAL A 177 8.31 -15.59 -25.39
CA VAL A 177 9.59 -15.46 -26.11
C VAL A 177 10.44 -16.73 -25.99
N LEU A 178 10.42 -17.39 -24.83
CA LEU A 178 11.13 -18.64 -24.58
C LEU A 178 10.32 -19.89 -24.94
N GLY A 179 9.05 -19.75 -25.35
CA GLY A 179 8.17 -20.86 -25.70
C GLY A 179 7.79 -21.74 -24.51
N LEU A 180 7.62 -21.15 -23.33
CA LEU A 180 7.29 -21.83 -22.08
C LEU A 180 5.80 -21.64 -21.77
N GLU A 181 5.08 -22.73 -21.52
CA GLU A 181 3.63 -22.64 -21.27
C GLU A 181 3.27 -22.31 -19.80
N ARG A 182 4.17 -22.54 -18.84
CA ARG A 182 3.92 -22.38 -17.38
C ARG A 182 5.21 -22.00 -16.65
N ALA A 183 5.11 -21.73 -15.35
CA ALA A 183 6.28 -21.69 -14.47
C ALA A 183 7.02 -23.04 -14.58
N VAL A 184 8.24 -23.01 -15.10
CA VAL A 184 9.12 -24.18 -15.24
C VAL A 184 10.30 -24.02 -14.28
N SER A 185 10.93 -25.13 -13.91
CA SER A 185 12.15 -25.11 -13.10
C SER A 185 13.29 -24.38 -13.83
N ASP A 186 14.24 -23.84 -13.06
CA ASP A 186 15.43 -23.16 -13.60
C ASP A 186 16.19 -23.97 -14.64
N GLU A 187 16.29 -25.29 -14.45
CA GLU A 187 17.01 -26.15 -15.38
C GLU A 187 16.35 -26.15 -16.76
N ARG A 188 15.00 -26.18 -16.77
CA ARG A 188 14.22 -26.12 -18.00
C ARG A 188 14.22 -24.71 -18.61
N LEU A 189 14.23 -23.67 -17.77
CA LEU A 189 14.40 -22.28 -18.21
C LEU A 189 15.75 -22.07 -18.92
N ARG A 190 16.85 -22.57 -18.33
CA ARG A 190 18.20 -22.53 -18.91
C ARG A 190 18.29 -23.30 -20.23
N GLU A 191 17.67 -24.47 -20.30
CA GLU A 191 17.61 -25.27 -21.53
C GLU A 191 16.90 -24.50 -22.66
N ALA A 192 15.69 -24.00 -22.38
CA ALA A 192 14.90 -23.22 -23.34
C ALA A 192 15.65 -21.95 -23.80
N PHE A 193 16.32 -21.27 -22.87
CA PHE A 193 17.19 -20.14 -23.20
C PHE A 193 18.31 -20.53 -24.17
N HIS A 194 19.03 -21.63 -23.92
CA HIS A 194 20.08 -22.07 -24.82
C HIS A 194 19.56 -22.48 -26.21
N GLU A 195 18.40 -23.12 -26.29
CA GLU A 195 17.77 -23.45 -27.57
C GLU A 195 17.38 -22.18 -28.35
N GLN A 196 16.78 -21.22 -27.66
CA GLN A 196 16.32 -19.98 -28.26
C GLN A 196 17.48 -19.06 -28.65
N VAL A 197 18.55 -19.01 -27.85
CA VAL A 197 19.81 -18.33 -28.19
C VAL A 197 20.42 -18.90 -29.45
N LYS A 198 20.52 -20.24 -29.56
CA LYS A 198 21.04 -20.89 -30.77
C LYS A 198 20.24 -20.48 -32.01
N ARG A 199 18.93 -20.26 -31.88
CA ARG A 199 18.05 -19.82 -32.97
C ARG A 199 18.21 -18.33 -33.30
N ALA A 200 18.32 -17.48 -32.28
CA ALA A 200 18.34 -16.02 -32.39
C ALA A 200 19.74 -15.44 -32.66
N HIS A 201 20.81 -16.23 -32.50
CA HIS A 201 22.19 -15.78 -32.61
C HIS A 201 22.48 -15.08 -33.97
N PRO A 202 23.10 -13.89 -33.98
CA PRO A 202 23.35 -13.10 -35.20
C PRO A 202 24.22 -13.83 -36.25
N ASP A 203 25.05 -14.79 -35.82
CA ASP A 203 25.83 -15.64 -36.74
C ASP A 203 24.98 -16.58 -37.59
N ARG A 204 23.69 -16.74 -37.30
CA ARG A 204 22.76 -17.52 -38.13
C ARG A 204 22.05 -16.63 -39.13
N LYS A 205 21.75 -17.20 -40.31
CA LYS A 205 20.96 -16.55 -41.36
C LYS A 205 19.59 -16.02 -40.90
N SER A 206 19.01 -16.62 -39.86
CA SER A 206 17.71 -16.24 -39.30
C SER A 206 17.82 -15.43 -38.00
N GLY A 207 19.02 -15.20 -37.49
CA GLY A 207 19.26 -14.51 -36.23
C GLY A 207 19.60 -13.04 -36.43
N SER A 208 19.39 -12.25 -35.37
CA SER A 208 19.71 -10.82 -35.35
C SER A 208 20.09 -10.41 -33.94
N GLU A 209 20.85 -9.33 -33.81
CA GLU A 209 21.24 -8.79 -32.49
C GLU A 209 20.00 -8.44 -31.66
N SER A 210 18.96 -7.88 -32.28
CA SER A 210 17.69 -7.56 -31.63
C SER A 210 16.97 -8.82 -31.13
N ALA A 211 16.96 -9.90 -31.91
CA ALA A 211 16.36 -11.16 -31.49
C ALA A 211 17.14 -11.80 -30.33
N PHE A 212 18.47 -11.73 -30.37
CA PHE A 212 19.31 -12.20 -29.28
C PHE A 212 19.09 -11.40 -27.99
N LYS A 213 18.99 -10.07 -28.11
CA LYS A 213 18.69 -9.18 -26.97
C LYS A 213 17.34 -9.52 -26.34
N LEU A 214 16.29 -9.68 -27.15
CA LEU A 214 14.95 -10.05 -26.69
C LEU A 214 14.97 -11.35 -25.85
N VAL A 215 15.70 -12.37 -26.31
CA VAL A 215 15.81 -13.67 -25.64
C VAL A 215 16.56 -13.56 -24.32
N ARG A 216 17.60 -12.74 -24.27
CA ARG A 216 18.35 -12.47 -23.03
C ARG A 216 17.50 -11.71 -22.02
N ASP A 217 16.83 -10.65 -22.45
CA ASP A 217 15.98 -9.84 -21.57
C ASP A 217 14.80 -10.67 -21.02
N ALA A 218 14.26 -11.62 -21.81
CA ALA A 218 13.27 -12.60 -21.35
C ALA A 218 13.81 -13.56 -20.28
N TYR A 219 15.04 -14.08 -20.46
CA TYR A 219 15.67 -14.95 -19.48
C TYR A 219 15.98 -14.23 -18.17
N ASP A 220 16.55 -13.02 -18.24
CA ASP A 220 16.83 -12.21 -17.05
C ASP A 220 15.54 -11.92 -16.27
N ARG A 221 14.43 -11.60 -16.99
CA ARG A 221 13.12 -11.32 -16.39
C ARG A 221 12.55 -12.48 -15.56
N LEU A 222 12.73 -13.73 -16.02
CA LEU A 222 12.23 -14.92 -15.34
C LEU A 222 13.20 -15.44 -14.26
N ARG A 223 14.50 -15.09 -14.36
CA ARG A 223 15.50 -15.48 -13.36
C ARG A 223 15.49 -14.58 -12.12
N ASP A 224 15.08 -13.32 -12.25
CA ASP A 224 14.90 -12.40 -11.10
C ASP A 224 13.71 -12.80 -10.18
N GLU A 225 13.14 -14.01 -10.33
CA GLU A 225 12.04 -14.56 -9.54
C GLU A 225 12.47 -15.41 -8.31
N ASP A 226 13.78 -15.67 -8.12
CA ASP A 226 14.37 -16.42 -6.99
C ASP A 226 15.13 -15.57 -5.96
#